data_AF-A0A4V6PAV1-F1
#
_entry.id   AF-A0A4V6PAV1-F1
#
_cell.length_a   1.000
_cell.length_b   1.000
_cell.length_c   1.000
_cell.angle_alpha   90.00
_cell.angle_beta   90.00
_cell.angle_gamma   90.00
#
_symmetry.space_group_name_H-M   'P 1'
#
loop_
_entity.id
_entity.type
_entity.pdbx_description
1 polymer ?
#
loop_
_entity_poly.entity_id
_entity_poly.type
_entity_poly.pdbx_seq_one_letter_code
_entity_poly.pdbx_strand_id
1 'polypeptide(L)'
;MKLISRTRLSPAELAEVEQARIRAEDERRRLARVAAQEQADADRAARRAAERERARAEKKARKAKAKARTRRHAALRRWADTARYVAPLLLVNLAAVGGQTAYAFTRTPAAWHPAARIAVALVYAATVESISLYVNWHAHDALLQSATGTAAEMRRRAYLIAGIVGAMNYSHFDGPNWTPTPFAVGSGMASLLSPWLWGLHTRRAQHVQLLRKDLLDETGAVFDRKRRRAFPIRTWKAERWSIEHNVRDPREAWAGYHAHRDAQRAARAGNPGSRLKAAWAALRGQLRAPAETVDESDPGIRECRKLERGIAAARVGLAPQMARIALAERALGVWPPAGAPLPAILPAIRPAVPVAGAADPARKVPAAPAPAGGPELPARAAAPVPATTRPKRATVAAKVGQKLRRRAPKQPTAGTDAERTRAAYDAYLAEHGRAPSDRKLAALAGVGKTYANEWKKQNAK
;
A
#
# COMPACT_ATOMS: atom_id res chain seq x y z
N MET A 1 -44.86 -100.72 -39.34
CA MET A 1 -43.90 -100.20 -40.35
C MET A 1 -44.68 -99.82 -41.61
N LYS A 2 -45.18 -98.58 -41.70
CA LYS A 2 -45.81 -98.08 -42.93
C LYS A 2 -44.69 -97.75 -43.92
N LEU A 3 -44.45 -98.66 -44.86
CA LEU A 3 -43.61 -98.44 -46.03
C LEU A 3 -44.24 -97.30 -46.85
N ILE A 4 -43.69 -96.10 -46.70
CA ILE A 4 -44.05 -94.95 -47.52
C ILE A 4 -43.64 -95.31 -48.95
N SER A 5 -44.62 -95.57 -49.80
CA SER A 5 -44.47 -95.80 -51.23
C SER A 5 -43.74 -94.61 -51.84
N ARG A 6 -42.50 -94.83 -52.31
CA ARG A 6 -41.77 -93.85 -53.10
C ARG A 6 -42.44 -93.75 -54.47
N THR A 7 -43.33 -92.77 -54.62
CA THR A 7 -43.80 -92.30 -55.91
C THR A 7 -42.58 -91.92 -56.76
N ARG A 8 -42.41 -92.57 -57.91
CA ARG A 8 -41.35 -92.26 -58.86
C ARG A 8 -41.72 -90.97 -59.58
N LEU A 9 -41.04 -89.88 -59.23
CA LEU A 9 -41.14 -88.60 -59.94
C LEU A 9 -40.76 -88.79 -61.42
N SER A 10 -41.54 -88.21 -62.31
CA SER A 10 -41.27 -88.18 -63.75
C SER A 10 -40.00 -87.36 -64.05
N PRO A 11 -39.33 -87.58 -65.20
CA PRO A 11 -38.13 -86.81 -65.58
C PRO A 11 -38.36 -85.30 -65.62
N ALA A 12 -39.57 -84.85 -65.96
CA ALA A 12 -39.94 -83.43 -65.95
C ALA A 12 -40.02 -82.87 -64.51
N GLU A 13 -40.61 -83.61 -63.58
CA GLU A 13 -40.69 -83.19 -62.16
C GLU A 13 -39.30 -83.18 -61.49
N LEU A 14 -38.40 -84.10 -61.87
CA LEU A 14 -37.01 -84.07 -61.41
C LEU A 14 -36.27 -82.81 -61.91
N ALA A 15 -36.49 -82.40 -63.15
CA ALA A 15 -35.90 -81.17 -63.70
C ALA A 15 -36.44 -79.90 -63.01
N GLU A 16 -37.73 -79.86 -62.67
CA GLU A 16 -38.31 -78.74 -61.91
C GLU A 16 -37.78 -78.68 -60.48
N VAL A 17 -37.63 -79.81 -59.80
CA VAL A 17 -37.04 -79.89 -58.45
C VAL A 17 -35.58 -79.45 -58.48
N GLU A 18 -34.81 -79.82 -59.52
CA GLU A 18 -33.42 -79.41 -59.68
C GLU A 18 -33.30 -77.91 -59.98
N GLN A 19 -34.15 -77.35 -60.86
CA GLN A 19 -34.22 -75.90 -61.09
C GLN A 19 -34.63 -75.13 -59.83
N ALA A 20 -35.60 -75.63 -59.06
CA ALA A 20 -36.01 -75.02 -57.80
C ALA A 20 -34.87 -75.04 -56.76
N ARG A 21 -34.11 -76.14 -56.71
CA ARG A 21 -32.92 -76.25 -55.84
C ARG A 21 -31.83 -75.26 -56.24
N ILE A 22 -31.53 -75.12 -57.54
CA ILE A 22 -30.54 -74.15 -58.04
C ILE A 22 -30.98 -72.72 -57.69
N ARG A 23 -32.25 -72.36 -57.90
CA ARG A 23 -32.80 -71.05 -57.51
C ARG A 23 -32.69 -70.79 -56.00
N ALA A 24 -33.03 -71.79 -55.18
CA ALA A 24 -32.91 -71.69 -53.72
C ALA A 24 -31.45 -71.55 -53.25
N GLU A 25 -30.51 -72.26 -53.89
CA GLU A 25 -29.07 -72.12 -53.62
C GLU A 25 -28.53 -70.74 -54.03
N ASP A 26 -28.96 -70.22 -55.18
CA ASP A 26 -28.58 -68.88 -55.64
C ASP A 26 -29.18 -67.77 -54.76
N GLU A 27 -30.42 -67.90 -54.30
CA GLU A 27 -31.02 -66.99 -53.31
C GLU A 27 -30.27 -67.04 -51.98
N ARG A 28 -29.93 -68.22 -51.48
CA ARG A 28 -29.10 -68.38 -50.28
C ARG A 28 -27.72 -67.71 -50.44
N ARG A 29 -27.09 -67.85 -51.61
CA ARG A 29 -25.80 -67.18 -51.91
C ARG A 29 -25.95 -65.67 -51.96
N ARG A 30 -27.05 -65.14 -52.54
CA ARG A 30 -27.34 -63.70 -52.54
C ARG A 30 -27.55 -63.17 -51.12
N LEU A 31 -28.37 -63.83 -50.32
CA LEU A 31 -28.62 -63.44 -48.92
C LEU A 31 -27.34 -63.50 -48.08
N ALA A 32 -26.52 -64.54 -48.25
CA ALA A 32 -25.23 -64.65 -47.57
C ALA A 32 -24.26 -63.51 -47.95
N ARG A 33 -24.23 -63.09 -49.23
CA ARG A 33 -23.43 -61.94 -49.67
C ARG A 33 -23.92 -60.62 -49.08
N VAL A 34 -25.24 -60.41 -49.03
CA VAL A 34 -25.84 -59.21 -48.42
C VAL A 34 -25.51 -59.16 -46.93
N ALA A 35 -25.74 -60.26 -46.20
CA ALA A 35 -25.40 -60.35 -44.77
C ALA A 35 -23.90 -60.10 -44.50
N ALA A 36 -23.01 -60.67 -45.34
CA ALA A 36 -21.57 -60.42 -45.23
C ALA A 36 -21.18 -58.96 -45.51
N GLN A 37 -21.87 -58.29 -46.45
CA GLN A 37 -21.67 -56.86 -46.72
C GLN A 37 -22.14 -55.99 -45.56
N GLU A 38 -23.33 -56.26 -45.02
CA GLU A 38 -23.86 -55.56 -43.85
C GLU A 38 -22.97 -55.72 -42.63
N GLN A 39 -22.45 -56.92 -42.38
CA GLN A 39 -21.52 -57.18 -41.28
C GLN A 39 -20.19 -56.45 -41.48
N ALA A 40 -19.65 -56.44 -42.71
CA ALA A 40 -18.44 -55.68 -43.02
C ALA A 40 -18.65 -54.15 -42.85
N ASP A 41 -19.83 -53.63 -43.18
CA ASP A 41 -20.17 -52.22 -42.96
C ASP A 41 -20.36 -51.88 -41.49
N ALA A 42 -21.00 -52.76 -40.72
CA ALA A 42 -21.11 -52.63 -39.26
C ALA A 42 -19.72 -52.62 -38.60
N ASP A 43 -18.81 -53.51 -39.02
CA ASP A 43 -17.44 -53.56 -38.52
C ASP A 43 -16.64 -52.29 -38.89
N ARG A 44 -16.80 -51.78 -40.13
CA ARG A 44 -16.19 -50.51 -40.55
C ARG A 44 -16.72 -49.34 -39.72
N ALA A 45 -18.03 -49.30 -39.44
CA ALA A 45 -18.64 -48.27 -38.62
C ALA A 45 -18.14 -48.35 -37.16
N ALA A 46 -18.06 -49.55 -36.58
CA ALA A 46 -17.54 -49.77 -35.24
C ALA A 46 -16.07 -49.34 -35.11
N ARG A 47 -15.22 -49.67 -36.09
CA ARG A 47 -13.82 -49.22 -36.13
C ARG A 47 -13.70 -47.70 -36.18
N ARG A 48 -14.49 -47.03 -37.02
CA ARG A 48 -14.52 -45.56 -37.10
C ARG A 48 -15.01 -44.92 -35.80
N ALA A 49 -15.99 -45.53 -35.12
CA ALA A 49 -16.47 -45.05 -33.83
C ALA A 49 -15.37 -45.17 -32.76
N ALA A 50 -14.72 -46.34 -32.66
CA ALA A 50 -13.62 -46.57 -31.74
C ALA A 50 -12.42 -45.63 -32.00
N GLU A 51 -12.09 -45.37 -33.26
CA GLU A 51 -11.04 -44.42 -33.63
C GLU A 51 -11.38 -42.98 -33.21
N ARG A 52 -12.63 -42.54 -33.41
CA ARG A 52 -13.10 -41.23 -32.95
C ARG A 52 -13.05 -41.10 -31.43
N GLU A 53 -13.37 -42.16 -30.69
CA GLU A 53 -13.27 -42.18 -29.23
C GLU A 53 -11.83 -42.09 -28.75
N ARG A 54 -10.91 -42.86 -29.36
CA ARG A 54 -9.47 -42.77 -29.10
C ARG A 54 -8.94 -41.37 -29.37
N ALA A 55 -9.29 -40.78 -30.52
CA ALA A 55 -8.91 -39.41 -30.86
C ALA A 55 -9.47 -38.36 -29.86
N ARG A 56 -10.71 -38.54 -29.38
CA ARG A 56 -11.31 -37.69 -28.34
C ARG A 56 -10.59 -37.86 -26.99
N ALA A 57 -10.25 -39.09 -26.60
CA ALA A 57 -9.52 -39.41 -25.38
C ALA A 57 -8.11 -38.79 -25.41
N GLU A 58 -7.38 -38.93 -26.51
CA GLU A 58 -6.08 -38.30 -26.70
C GLU A 58 -6.15 -36.78 -26.64
N LYS A 59 -7.13 -36.16 -27.31
CA LYS A 59 -7.34 -34.70 -27.27
C LYS A 59 -7.65 -34.23 -25.84
N LYS A 60 -8.44 -34.98 -25.08
CA LYS A 60 -8.71 -34.72 -23.65
C LYS A 60 -7.42 -34.84 -22.82
N ALA A 61 -6.63 -35.89 -23.02
CA ALA A 61 -5.36 -36.11 -22.32
C ALA A 61 -4.33 -35.00 -22.62
N ARG A 62 -4.18 -34.59 -23.89
CA ARG A 62 -3.31 -33.47 -24.30
C ARG A 62 -3.75 -32.16 -23.64
N LYS A 63 -5.05 -31.85 -23.64
CA LYS A 63 -5.60 -30.66 -22.96
C LYS A 63 -5.40 -30.72 -21.44
N ALA A 64 -5.58 -31.88 -20.81
CA ALA A 64 -5.35 -32.06 -19.38
C ALA A 64 -3.88 -31.84 -19.02
N LYS A 65 -2.94 -32.41 -19.78
CA LYS A 65 -1.49 -32.20 -19.62
C LYS A 65 -1.08 -30.74 -19.80
N ALA A 66 -1.62 -30.05 -20.81
CA ALA A 66 -1.41 -28.62 -21.01
C ALA A 66 -1.94 -27.79 -19.83
N LYS A 67 -3.16 -28.08 -19.36
CA LYS A 67 -3.75 -27.42 -18.18
C LYS A 67 -2.93 -27.68 -16.92
N ALA A 68 -2.42 -28.89 -16.72
CA ALA A 68 -1.54 -29.21 -15.60
C ALA A 68 -0.22 -28.41 -15.65
N ARG A 69 0.40 -28.29 -16.83
CA ARG A 69 1.61 -27.47 -17.03
C ARG A 69 1.35 -25.99 -16.73
N THR A 70 0.27 -25.42 -17.25
CA THR A 70 -0.08 -24.01 -16.97
C THR A 70 -0.33 -23.76 -15.48
N ARG A 71 -0.99 -24.69 -14.77
CA ARG A 71 -1.17 -24.63 -13.31
C ARG A 71 0.16 -24.70 -12.56
N ARG A 72 1.08 -25.60 -12.96
CA ARG A 72 2.42 -25.69 -12.37
C ARG A 72 3.21 -24.40 -12.59
N HIS A 73 3.22 -23.84 -13.80
CA HIS A 73 3.88 -22.56 -14.07
C HIS A 73 3.25 -21.40 -13.28
N ALA A 74 1.92 -21.35 -13.16
CA ALA A 74 1.24 -20.34 -12.35
C ALA A 74 1.59 -20.48 -10.86
N ALA A 75 1.67 -21.71 -10.34
CA ALA A 75 2.11 -21.99 -8.98
C ALA A 75 3.57 -21.58 -8.77
N LEU A 76 4.48 -21.97 -9.66
CA LEU A 76 5.89 -21.58 -9.60
C LEU A 76 6.08 -20.06 -9.68
N ARG A 77 5.32 -19.35 -10.50
CA ARG A 77 5.34 -17.89 -10.55
C ARG A 77 4.87 -17.27 -9.23
N ARG A 78 3.77 -17.76 -8.65
CA ARG A 78 3.31 -17.30 -7.32
C ARG A 78 4.36 -17.55 -6.24
N TRP A 79 5.01 -18.72 -6.26
CA TRP A 79 6.10 -19.06 -5.35
C TRP A 79 7.31 -18.16 -5.58
N ALA A 80 7.73 -17.93 -6.82
CA ALA A 80 8.84 -17.05 -7.16
C ALA A 80 8.57 -15.60 -6.77
N ASP A 81 7.35 -15.10 -7.01
CA ASP A 81 6.92 -13.77 -6.58
C ASP A 81 6.97 -13.65 -5.06
N THR A 82 6.48 -14.66 -4.33
CA THR A 82 6.53 -14.69 -2.86
C THR A 82 7.97 -14.78 -2.35
N ALA A 83 8.76 -15.70 -2.92
CA ALA A 83 10.15 -15.91 -2.59
C ALA A 83 10.98 -14.64 -2.83
N ARG A 84 10.71 -13.86 -3.89
CA ARG A 84 11.42 -12.59 -4.12
C ARG A 84 11.29 -11.61 -2.96
N TYR A 85 10.17 -11.62 -2.24
CA TYR A 85 9.96 -10.74 -1.08
C TYR A 85 10.48 -11.33 0.23
N VAL A 86 10.55 -12.65 0.34
CA VAL A 86 10.89 -13.36 1.58
C VAL A 86 12.34 -13.87 1.57
N ALA A 87 12.96 -14.04 0.41
CA ALA A 87 14.32 -14.57 0.26
C ALA A 87 15.38 -13.76 1.00
N PRO A 88 15.41 -12.41 0.96
CA PRO A 88 16.38 -11.66 1.76
C PRO A 88 16.24 -11.93 3.27
N LEU A 89 15.01 -12.09 3.76
CA LEU A 89 14.74 -12.43 5.15
C LEU A 89 15.26 -13.85 5.48
N LEU A 90 14.98 -14.82 4.61
CA LEU A 90 15.44 -16.20 4.79
C LEU A 90 16.96 -16.30 4.75
N LEU A 91 17.63 -15.58 3.85
CA LEU A 91 19.09 -15.57 3.75
C LEU A 91 19.74 -15.00 5.01
N VAL A 92 19.21 -13.87 5.51
CA VAL A 92 19.73 -13.23 6.73
C VAL A 92 19.50 -14.11 7.96
N ASN A 93 18.31 -14.71 8.10
CA ASN A 93 18.03 -15.63 9.21
C ASN A 93 18.85 -16.92 9.10
N LEU A 94 19.07 -17.46 7.89
CA LEU A 94 19.92 -18.64 7.68
C LEU A 94 21.36 -18.37 8.09
N ALA A 95 21.89 -17.18 7.80
CA ALA A 95 23.21 -16.77 8.25
C ALA A 95 23.29 -16.64 9.77
N ALA A 96 22.27 -16.07 10.42
CA ALA A 96 22.19 -15.95 11.88
C ALA A 96 22.12 -17.34 12.56
N VAL A 97 21.24 -18.22 12.08
CA VAL A 97 21.13 -19.62 12.53
C VAL A 97 22.45 -20.37 12.30
N GLY A 98 23.09 -20.16 11.15
CA GLY A 98 24.38 -20.76 10.83
C GLY A 98 25.47 -20.36 11.83
N GLY A 99 25.56 -19.07 12.17
CA GLY A 99 26.47 -18.56 13.20
C GLY A 99 26.18 -19.16 14.58
N GLN A 100 24.93 -19.15 15.04
CA GLN A 100 24.54 -19.73 16.34
C GLN A 100 24.80 -21.24 16.39
N THR A 101 24.54 -21.96 15.30
CA THR A 101 24.77 -23.40 15.20
C THR A 101 26.27 -23.69 15.24
N ALA A 102 27.09 -22.94 14.51
CA ALA A 102 28.55 -23.11 14.54
C ALA A 102 29.11 -22.87 15.94
N TYR A 103 28.66 -21.81 16.62
CA TYR A 103 29.06 -21.51 17.99
C TYR A 103 28.63 -22.62 18.97
N ALA A 104 27.35 -23.02 18.95
CA ALA A 104 26.88 -24.07 19.85
C ALA A 104 27.59 -25.41 19.59
N PHE A 105 27.86 -25.73 18.32
CA PHE A 105 28.62 -26.93 17.96
C PHE A 105 30.02 -26.92 18.58
N THR A 106 30.75 -25.81 18.56
CA THR A 106 32.10 -25.73 19.18
C THR A 106 32.07 -25.76 20.70
N ARG A 107 30.94 -25.42 21.33
CA ARG A 107 30.76 -25.45 22.80
C ARG A 107 30.19 -26.77 23.33
N THR A 108 29.60 -27.61 22.49
CA THR A 108 29.18 -28.97 22.90
C THR A 108 30.39 -29.88 23.16
N PRO A 109 30.32 -30.83 24.12
CA PRO A 109 31.44 -31.70 24.44
C PRO A 109 31.96 -32.46 23.22
N ALA A 110 33.28 -32.47 23.02
CA ALA A 110 33.89 -33.13 21.87
C ALA A 110 33.65 -34.65 21.84
N ALA A 111 33.42 -35.27 23.01
CA ALA A 111 33.12 -36.69 23.15
C ALA A 111 31.73 -37.09 22.64
N TRP A 112 30.82 -36.14 22.40
CA TRP A 112 29.49 -36.45 21.88
C TRP A 112 29.53 -36.78 20.39
N HIS A 113 28.66 -37.69 19.97
CA HIS A 113 28.51 -38.04 18.55
C HIS A 113 28.18 -36.79 17.72
N PRO A 114 28.78 -36.58 16.53
CA PRO A 114 28.61 -35.36 15.73
C PRO A 114 27.14 -35.00 15.45
N ALA A 115 26.30 -36.01 15.21
CA ALA A 115 24.87 -35.79 14.98
C ALA A 115 24.14 -35.21 16.21
N ALA A 116 24.50 -35.65 17.43
CA ALA A 116 23.92 -35.12 18.66
C ALA A 116 24.36 -33.66 18.90
N ARG A 117 25.63 -33.35 18.62
CA ARG A 117 26.17 -31.98 18.69
C ARG A 117 25.45 -31.04 17.72
N ILE A 118 25.24 -31.47 16.47
CA ILE A 118 24.48 -30.72 15.47
C ILE A 118 23.03 -30.53 15.93
N ALA A 119 22.37 -31.58 16.42
CA ALA A 119 20.99 -31.50 16.87
C ALA A 119 20.82 -30.48 18.01
N VAL A 120 21.68 -30.52 19.04
CA VAL A 120 21.65 -29.57 20.15
C VAL A 120 21.97 -28.15 19.67
N ALA A 121 22.93 -27.99 18.77
CA ALA A 121 23.26 -26.69 18.19
C ALA A 121 22.09 -26.08 17.40
N LEU A 122 21.37 -26.90 16.63
CA LEU A 122 20.17 -26.48 15.90
C LEU A 122 19.02 -26.12 16.86
N VAL A 123 18.80 -26.89 17.92
CA VAL A 123 17.78 -26.58 18.95
C VAL A 123 18.11 -25.27 19.65
N TYR A 124 19.38 -25.04 19.98
CA TYR A 124 19.85 -23.78 20.56
C TYR A 124 19.56 -22.60 19.62
N ALA A 125 19.98 -22.69 18.35
CA ALA A 125 19.74 -21.64 17.38
C ALA A 125 18.24 -21.39 17.15
N ALA A 126 17.44 -22.46 17.00
CA ALA A 126 15.99 -22.37 16.85
C ALA A 126 15.32 -21.71 18.05
N THR A 127 15.81 -21.96 19.27
CA THR A 127 15.28 -21.34 20.49
C THR A 127 15.51 -19.83 20.48
N VAL A 128 16.74 -19.38 20.20
CA VAL A 128 17.09 -17.94 20.15
C VAL A 128 16.30 -17.23 19.04
N GLU A 129 16.24 -17.82 17.84
CA GLU A 129 15.51 -17.22 16.73
C GLU A 129 13.98 -17.26 16.91
N SER A 130 13.43 -18.23 17.64
CA SER A 130 11.98 -18.30 17.89
C SER A 130 11.48 -17.07 18.67
N ILE A 131 12.28 -16.55 19.62
CA ILE A 131 11.94 -15.36 20.40
C ILE A 131 11.91 -14.12 19.51
N SER A 132 12.92 -13.96 18.65
CA SER A 132 13.03 -12.83 17.73
C SER A 132 11.87 -12.84 16.72
N LEU A 133 11.53 -14.02 16.19
CA LEU A 133 10.43 -14.23 15.25
C LEU A 133 9.08 -13.99 15.92
N TYR A 134 8.88 -14.45 17.15
CA TYR A 134 7.64 -14.27 17.90
C TYR A 134 7.32 -12.79 18.13
N VAL A 135 8.30 -11.99 18.57
CA VAL A 135 8.09 -10.55 18.80
C VAL A 135 7.85 -9.81 17.48
N ASN A 136 8.60 -10.15 16.42
CA ASN A 136 8.39 -9.58 15.09
C ASN A 136 7.01 -9.94 14.50
N TRP A 137 6.53 -11.15 14.75
CA TRP A 137 5.20 -11.59 14.35
C TRP A 137 4.11 -10.75 15.02
N HIS A 138 4.18 -10.54 16.33
CA HIS A 138 3.22 -9.69 17.05
C HIS A 138 3.28 -8.23 16.59
N ALA A 139 4.46 -7.71 16.28
CA ALA A 139 4.59 -6.38 15.68
C ALA A 139 3.94 -6.29 14.29
N HIS A 140 3.98 -7.38 13.52
CA HIS A 140 3.34 -7.49 12.21
C HIS A 140 1.82 -7.54 12.33
N ASP A 141 1.31 -8.43 13.18
CA ASP A 141 -0.11 -8.60 13.42
C ASP A 141 -0.76 -7.32 13.95
N ALA A 142 -0.14 -6.68 14.96
CA ALA A 142 -0.61 -5.40 15.49
C ALA A 142 -0.70 -4.32 14.38
N LEU A 143 0.23 -4.29 13.43
CA LEU A 143 0.17 -3.34 12.32
C LEU A 143 -0.94 -3.67 11.32
N LEU A 144 -1.15 -4.95 11.00
CA LEU A 144 -2.25 -5.39 10.11
C LEU A 144 -3.63 -5.14 10.73
N GLN A 145 -3.71 -5.14 12.06
CA GLN A 145 -4.90 -4.76 12.83
C GLN A 145 -5.03 -3.24 13.03
N SER A 146 -4.14 -2.44 12.44
CA SER A 146 -4.12 -0.97 12.57
C SER A 146 -3.86 -0.44 14.00
N ALA A 147 -3.38 -1.30 14.91
CA ALA A 147 -2.92 -0.91 16.25
C ALA A 147 -1.50 -0.33 16.20
N THR A 148 -1.36 0.86 15.61
CA THR A 148 -0.06 1.48 15.29
C THR A 148 0.82 1.73 16.52
N GLY A 149 0.23 2.09 17.67
CA GLY A 149 0.94 2.28 18.94
C GLY A 149 1.61 0.98 19.41
N THR A 150 0.83 -0.10 19.52
CA THR A 150 1.32 -1.44 19.89
C THR A 150 2.36 -1.94 18.90
N ALA A 151 2.12 -1.77 17.59
CA ALA A 151 3.08 -2.16 16.56
C ALA A 151 4.42 -1.43 16.70
N ALA A 152 4.41 -0.12 17.02
CA ALA A 152 5.62 0.65 17.24
C ALA A 152 6.38 0.20 18.49
N GLU A 153 5.65 -0.08 19.58
CA GLU A 153 6.24 -0.62 20.81
C GLU A 153 6.89 -1.98 20.59
N MET A 154 6.18 -2.92 19.97
CA MET A 154 6.70 -4.26 19.69
C MET A 154 7.91 -4.22 18.74
N ARG A 155 7.94 -3.26 17.79
CA ARG A 155 9.14 -3.03 16.96
C ARG A 155 10.34 -2.54 17.77
N ARG A 156 10.15 -1.61 18.72
CA ARG A 156 11.24 -1.16 19.59
C ARG A 156 11.81 -2.34 20.38
N ARG A 157 10.93 -3.19 20.92
CA ARG A 157 11.33 -4.43 21.61
C ARG A 157 12.05 -5.40 20.67
N ALA A 158 11.58 -5.58 19.44
CA ALA A 158 12.25 -6.41 18.44
C ALA A 158 13.66 -5.90 18.09
N TYR A 159 13.83 -4.58 17.95
CA TYR A 159 15.16 -3.98 17.73
C TYR A 159 16.08 -4.14 18.94
N LEU A 160 15.55 -4.02 20.16
CA LEU A 160 16.33 -4.28 21.38
C LEU A 160 16.81 -5.73 21.43
N ILE A 161 15.92 -6.70 21.20
CA ILE A 161 16.25 -8.13 21.16
C ILE A 161 17.30 -8.40 20.07
N ALA A 162 17.11 -7.85 18.87
CA ALA A 162 18.08 -7.98 17.78
C ALA A 162 19.42 -7.34 18.11
N GLY A 163 19.44 -6.24 18.88
CA GLY A 163 20.64 -5.64 19.44
C GLY A 163 21.41 -6.60 20.34
N ILE A 164 20.71 -7.23 21.29
CA ILE A 164 21.29 -8.22 22.21
C ILE A 164 21.80 -9.44 21.44
N VAL A 165 20.97 -10.03 20.58
CA VAL A 165 21.34 -11.21 19.77
C VAL A 165 22.49 -10.88 18.82
N GLY A 166 22.50 -9.68 18.23
CA GLY A 166 23.59 -9.21 17.38
C GLY A 166 24.91 -9.06 18.13
N ALA A 167 24.88 -8.51 19.35
CA ALA A 167 26.08 -8.42 20.20
C ALA A 167 26.57 -9.82 20.62
N MET A 168 25.66 -10.73 20.98
CA MET A 168 26.00 -12.13 21.28
C MET A 168 26.66 -12.81 20.07
N ASN A 169 26.04 -12.72 18.89
CA ASN A 169 26.58 -13.30 17.67
C ASN A 169 27.93 -12.69 17.28
N TYR A 170 28.13 -11.38 17.48
CA TYR A 170 29.44 -10.75 17.30
C TYR A 170 30.48 -11.35 18.25
N SER A 171 30.17 -11.45 19.55
CA SER A 171 31.08 -11.99 20.59
C SER A 171 31.41 -13.48 20.46
N HIS A 172 30.73 -14.19 19.56
CA HIS A 172 31.04 -15.60 19.26
C HIS A 172 32.22 -15.73 18.30
N PHE A 173 32.54 -14.67 17.54
CA PHE A 173 33.48 -14.70 16.43
C PHE A 173 34.45 -13.52 16.42
N ASP A 174 34.41 -12.68 17.44
CA ASP A 174 35.37 -11.60 17.62
C ASP A 174 36.75 -12.17 17.93
N GLY A 175 37.78 -11.39 17.62
CA GLY A 175 39.14 -11.71 18.02
C GLY A 175 39.41 -11.31 19.47
N PRO A 176 40.67 -11.46 19.94
CA PRO A 176 41.07 -11.04 21.28
C PRO A 176 40.68 -9.58 21.54
N ASN A 177 40.13 -9.29 22.72
CA ASN A 177 39.70 -7.93 23.11
C ASN A 177 38.61 -7.34 22.19
N TRP A 178 37.64 -8.14 21.73
CA TRP A 178 36.52 -7.66 20.90
C TRP A 178 36.93 -7.12 19.52
N THR A 179 38.12 -7.47 19.02
CA THR A 179 38.57 -7.00 17.72
C THR A 179 37.65 -7.49 16.60
N PRO A 180 37.17 -6.61 15.71
CA PRO A 180 36.21 -6.97 14.68
C PRO A 180 36.82 -7.89 13.64
N THR A 181 36.24 -9.08 13.49
CA THR A 181 36.50 -9.96 12.34
C THR A 181 35.37 -9.79 11.31
N PRO A 182 35.63 -10.00 10.00
CA PRO A 182 34.59 -9.93 8.99
C PRO A 182 33.39 -10.85 9.30
N PHE A 183 33.64 -12.00 9.93
CA PHE A 183 32.60 -12.96 10.28
C PHE A 183 31.80 -12.53 11.53
N ALA A 184 32.44 -11.94 12.55
CA ALA A 184 31.75 -11.33 13.69
C ALA A 184 30.84 -10.19 13.26
N VAL A 185 31.36 -9.28 12.44
CA VAL A 185 30.57 -8.16 11.91
C VAL A 185 29.42 -8.66 11.05
N GLY A 186 29.66 -9.62 10.15
CA GLY A 186 28.62 -10.18 9.29
C GLY A 186 27.49 -10.87 10.06
N SER A 187 27.83 -11.71 11.04
CA SER A 187 26.85 -12.43 11.87
C SER A 187 26.07 -11.49 12.82
N GLY A 188 26.74 -10.51 13.42
CA GLY A 188 26.09 -9.46 14.21
C GLY A 188 25.14 -8.61 13.38
N MET A 189 25.59 -8.15 12.19
CA MET A 189 24.75 -7.37 11.27
C MET A 189 23.56 -8.16 10.74
N ALA A 190 23.72 -9.45 10.44
CA ALA A 190 22.60 -10.29 10.00
C ALA A 190 21.47 -10.30 11.05
N SER A 191 21.83 -10.44 12.33
CA SER A 191 20.87 -10.41 13.45
C SER A 191 20.15 -9.06 13.54
N LEU A 192 20.89 -7.96 13.42
CA LEU A 192 20.35 -6.59 13.48
C LEU A 192 19.43 -6.24 12.30
N LEU A 193 19.69 -6.80 11.12
CA LEU A 193 18.91 -6.51 9.91
C LEU A 193 17.56 -7.24 9.87
N SER A 194 17.39 -8.31 10.66
CA SER A 194 16.16 -9.13 10.62
C SER A 194 14.88 -8.33 10.94
N PRO A 195 14.79 -7.55 12.05
CA PRO A 195 13.59 -6.72 12.31
C PRO A 195 13.36 -5.64 11.26
N TRP A 196 14.43 -5.11 10.65
CA TRP A 196 14.31 -4.09 9.60
C TRP A 196 13.70 -4.66 8.31
N LEU A 197 14.17 -5.83 7.86
CA LEU A 197 13.62 -6.55 6.71
C LEU A 197 12.15 -6.94 6.96
N TRP A 198 11.84 -7.42 8.16
CA TRP A 198 10.46 -7.72 8.56
C TRP A 198 9.58 -6.47 8.56
N GLY A 199 10.10 -5.33 9.02
CA GLY A 199 9.43 -4.03 8.98
C GLY A 199 9.14 -3.55 7.55
N LEU A 200 10.04 -3.78 6.59
CA LEU A 200 9.79 -3.51 5.16
C LEU A 200 8.68 -4.41 4.61
N HIS A 201 8.75 -5.71 4.90
CA HIS A 201 7.71 -6.67 4.49
C HIS A 201 6.33 -6.29 5.02
N THR A 202 6.24 -6.00 6.32
CA THR A 202 5.00 -5.65 7.01
C THR A 202 4.39 -4.35 6.46
N ARG A 203 5.21 -3.31 6.23
CA ARG A 203 4.72 -2.04 5.65
C ARG A 203 4.15 -2.24 4.25
N ARG A 204 4.79 -3.08 3.43
CA ARG A 204 4.26 -3.43 2.10
C ARG A 204 2.93 -4.18 2.21
N ALA A 205 2.83 -5.16 3.12
CA ALA A 205 1.61 -5.92 3.34
C ALA A 205 0.44 -5.01 3.77
N GLN A 206 0.69 -4.12 4.74
CA GLN A 206 -0.29 -3.11 5.18
C GLN A 206 -0.69 -2.18 4.02
N HIS A 207 0.27 -1.67 3.24
CA HIS A 207 -0.02 -0.81 2.09
C HIS A 207 -0.93 -1.52 1.07
N VAL A 208 -0.63 -2.77 0.71
CA VAL A 208 -1.48 -3.57 -0.19
C VAL A 208 -2.86 -3.82 0.41
N GLN A 209 -2.96 -4.06 1.72
CA GLN A 209 -4.24 -4.23 2.40
C GLN A 209 -5.08 -2.94 2.37
N LEU A 210 -4.46 -1.80 2.63
CA LEU A 210 -5.12 -0.50 2.57
C LEU A 210 -5.56 -0.15 1.13
N LEU A 211 -4.74 -0.48 0.12
CA LEU A 211 -5.11 -0.31 -1.29
C LEU A 211 -6.33 -1.16 -1.67
N ARG A 212 -6.41 -2.40 -1.16
CA ARG A 212 -7.56 -3.28 -1.40
C ARG A 212 -8.83 -2.81 -0.71
N LYS A 213 -8.70 -2.16 0.44
CA LYS A 213 -9.83 -1.61 1.21
C LYS A 213 -10.27 -0.24 0.72
N ASP A 214 -9.58 0.33 -0.28
CA ASP A 214 -9.80 1.72 -0.73
C ASP A 214 -9.70 2.74 0.43
N LEU A 215 -8.91 2.38 1.46
CA LEU A 215 -8.68 3.19 2.67
C LEU A 215 -7.37 3.98 2.58
N LEU A 216 -6.58 3.74 1.55
CA LEU A 216 -5.57 4.71 1.13
C LEU A 216 -6.31 5.74 0.31
N ASP A 217 -6.32 7.00 0.76
CA ASP A 217 -6.49 8.12 -0.16
C ASP A 217 -5.54 7.84 -1.31
N GLU A 218 -6.07 7.69 -2.53
CA GLU A 218 -5.25 7.53 -3.73
C GLU A 218 -4.40 8.79 -3.82
N THR A 219 -3.20 8.70 -3.25
CA THR A 219 -2.47 9.84 -2.72
C THR A 219 -2.24 10.84 -3.83
N GLY A 220 -2.35 12.12 -3.48
CA GLY A 220 -2.27 13.24 -4.40
C GLY A 220 -1.14 13.17 -5.43
N ALA A 221 -1.23 14.03 -6.43
CA ALA A 221 -0.42 13.97 -7.63
C ALA A 221 1.06 13.56 -7.47
N VAL A 222 1.48 12.56 -8.27
CA VAL A 222 2.86 12.06 -8.29
C VAL A 222 3.71 12.89 -9.24
N PHE A 223 4.60 13.71 -8.68
CA PHE A 223 5.56 14.51 -9.44
C PHE A 223 6.81 13.73 -9.86
N ASP A 224 7.30 14.01 -11.07
CA ASP A 224 8.56 13.46 -11.61
C ASP A 224 9.76 13.79 -10.71
N ARG A 225 10.72 12.86 -10.62
CA ARG A 225 11.93 12.97 -9.81
C ARG A 225 12.76 14.20 -10.18
N LYS A 226 12.85 14.55 -11.47
CA LYS A 226 13.60 15.74 -11.91
C LYS A 226 13.01 17.02 -11.30
N ARG A 227 11.68 17.15 -11.27
CA ARG A 227 10.99 18.29 -10.67
C ARG A 227 11.13 18.31 -9.15
N ARG A 228 11.02 17.15 -8.48
CA ARG A 228 11.27 17.04 -7.03
C ARG A 228 12.69 17.49 -6.65
N ARG A 229 13.69 17.20 -7.50
CA ARG A 229 15.09 17.66 -7.27
C ARG A 229 15.28 19.14 -7.56
N ALA A 230 14.72 19.66 -8.65
CA ALA A 230 14.88 21.05 -9.03
C ALA A 230 14.13 22.03 -8.09
N PHE A 231 12.96 21.62 -7.59
CA PHE A 231 12.11 22.47 -6.75
C PHE A 231 11.53 21.70 -5.56
N PRO A 232 12.35 21.21 -4.61
CA PRO A 232 11.92 20.27 -3.57
C PRO A 232 10.80 20.85 -2.70
N ILE A 233 10.98 22.09 -2.21
CA ILE A 233 10.00 22.74 -1.33
C ILE A 233 8.68 23.03 -2.06
N ARG A 234 8.75 23.52 -3.32
CA ARG A 234 7.53 23.86 -4.08
C ARG A 234 6.76 22.60 -4.49
N THR A 235 7.48 21.55 -4.90
CA THR A 235 6.89 20.27 -5.27
C THR A 235 6.22 19.61 -4.07
N TRP A 236 6.86 19.63 -2.89
CA TRP A 236 6.26 19.13 -1.66
C TRP A 236 4.99 19.89 -1.27
N LYS A 237 4.98 21.23 -1.38
CA LYS A 237 3.76 22.02 -1.11
C LYS A 237 2.64 21.73 -2.11
N ALA A 238 2.98 21.55 -3.39
CA ALA A 238 1.99 21.19 -4.41
C ALA A 238 1.45 19.76 -4.20
N GLU A 239 2.28 18.82 -3.76
CA GLU A 239 1.88 17.45 -3.38
C GLU A 239 0.98 17.47 -2.13
N ARG A 240 1.30 18.27 -1.12
CA ARG A 240 0.41 18.46 0.04
C ARG A 240 -0.94 19.06 -0.39
N TRP A 241 -0.91 20.10 -1.22
CA TRP A 241 -2.12 20.72 -1.74
C TRP A 241 -2.97 19.71 -2.52
N SER A 242 -2.35 18.85 -3.32
CA SER A 242 -3.06 17.84 -4.10
C SER A 242 -3.67 16.73 -3.25
N ILE A 243 -3.04 16.38 -2.13
CA ILE A 243 -3.62 15.49 -1.11
C ILE A 243 -4.86 16.14 -0.49
N GLU A 244 -4.77 17.41 -0.07
CA GLU A 244 -5.90 18.14 0.53
C GLU A 244 -7.11 18.28 -0.42
N HIS A 245 -6.88 18.29 -1.74
CA HIS A 245 -7.92 18.50 -2.76
C HIS A 245 -8.24 17.25 -3.61
N ASN A 246 -7.69 16.09 -3.27
CA ASN A 246 -7.84 14.84 -4.03
C ASN A 246 -7.49 14.95 -5.53
N VAL A 247 -6.50 15.77 -5.88
CA VAL A 247 -6.06 15.99 -7.27
C VAL A 247 -4.92 15.05 -7.64
N ARG A 248 -5.06 14.31 -8.74
CA ARG A 248 -4.07 13.29 -9.17
C ARG A 248 -3.14 13.76 -10.29
N ASP A 249 -3.56 14.71 -11.12
CA ASP A 249 -2.70 15.23 -12.18
C ASP A 249 -1.64 16.17 -11.58
N PRO A 250 -0.33 15.88 -11.74
CA PRO A 250 0.74 16.76 -11.26
C PRO A 250 0.69 18.16 -11.87
N ARG A 251 0.17 18.31 -13.09
CA ARG A 251 0.02 19.64 -13.71
C ARG A 251 -1.07 20.45 -13.01
N GLU A 252 -2.22 19.84 -12.78
CA GLU A 252 -3.34 20.45 -12.08
C GLU A 252 -2.98 20.77 -10.63
N ALA A 253 -2.34 19.83 -9.92
CA ALA A 253 -1.83 20.05 -8.57
C ALA A 253 -0.88 21.24 -8.47
N TRP A 254 0.03 21.37 -9.44
CA TRP A 254 0.96 22.48 -9.51
C TRP A 254 0.24 23.80 -9.77
N ALA A 255 -0.68 23.84 -10.74
CA ALA A 255 -1.46 25.02 -11.07
C ALA A 255 -2.33 25.46 -9.88
N GLY A 256 -3.03 24.51 -9.24
CA GLY A 256 -3.85 24.76 -8.07
C GLY A 256 -3.07 25.30 -6.87
N TYR A 257 -1.90 24.73 -6.59
CA TYR A 257 -0.99 25.28 -5.58
C TYR A 257 -0.55 26.72 -5.89
N HIS A 258 -0.21 27.00 -7.15
CA HIS A 258 0.20 28.35 -7.57
C HIS A 258 -0.96 29.35 -7.43
N ALA A 259 -2.16 28.98 -7.90
CA ALA A 259 -3.37 29.79 -7.74
C ALA A 259 -3.67 30.07 -6.27
N HIS A 260 -3.61 29.04 -5.41
CA HIS A 260 -3.82 29.19 -3.96
C HIS A 260 -2.80 30.14 -3.33
N ARG A 261 -1.51 30.01 -3.69
CA ARG A 261 -0.45 30.89 -3.21
C ARG A 261 -0.63 32.33 -3.68
N ASP A 262 -1.00 32.53 -4.94
CA ASP A 262 -1.16 33.86 -5.52
C ASP A 262 -2.41 34.54 -4.94
N ALA A 263 -3.48 33.79 -4.67
CA ALA A 263 -4.64 34.26 -3.90
C ALA A 263 -4.27 34.67 -2.46
N GLN A 264 -3.44 33.88 -1.76
CA GLN A 264 -2.93 34.26 -0.43
C GLN A 264 -2.08 35.54 -0.48
N ARG A 265 -1.29 35.73 -1.55
CA ARG A 265 -0.50 36.95 -1.73
C ARG A 265 -1.38 38.17 -1.97
N ALA A 266 -2.40 38.04 -2.83
CA ALA A 266 -3.38 39.10 -3.06
C ALA A 266 -4.12 39.47 -1.77
N ALA A 267 -4.58 38.48 -0.99
CA ALA A 267 -5.23 38.71 0.30
C ALA A 267 -4.31 39.43 1.30
N ARG A 268 -3.00 39.10 1.32
CA ARG A 268 -2.02 39.79 2.16
C ARG A 268 -1.74 41.21 1.69
N ALA A 269 -1.67 41.46 0.38
CA ALA A 269 -1.50 42.80 -0.18
C ALA A 269 -2.69 43.73 0.11
N GLY A 270 -3.90 43.16 0.22
CA GLY A 270 -5.09 43.91 0.65
C GLY A 270 -5.11 44.24 2.15
N ASN A 271 -4.29 43.60 2.97
CA ASN A 271 -4.32 43.77 4.43
C ASN A 271 -3.56 45.06 4.84
N PRO A 272 -4.15 46.02 5.57
CA PRO A 272 -3.54 47.32 5.87
C PRO A 272 -2.15 47.24 6.55
N GLY A 273 -1.90 46.18 7.33
CA GLY A 273 -0.58 45.95 7.93
C GLY A 273 0.54 45.66 6.92
N SER A 274 0.23 45.12 5.73
CA SER A 274 1.23 44.93 4.66
C SER A 274 1.55 46.24 3.95
N ARG A 275 0.55 47.14 3.81
CA ARG A 275 0.74 48.51 3.34
C ARG A 275 1.64 49.31 4.28
N LEU A 276 1.43 49.18 5.59
CA LEU A 276 2.31 49.80 6.60
C LEU A 276 3.74 49.28 6.52
N LYS A 277 3.95 47.97 6.32
CA LYS A 277 5.30 47.42 6.12
C LYS A 277 5.95 47.88 4.82
N ALA A 278 5.19 47.97 3.73
CA ALA A 278 5.69 48.51 2.46
C ALA A 278 6.03 50.00 2.58
N ALA A 279 5.18 50.80 3.24
CA ALA A 279 5.44 52.20 3.56
C ALA A 279 6.70 52.35 4.44
N TRP A 280 6.86 51.49 5.45
CA TRP A 280 8.07 51.46 6.29
C TRP A 280 9.33 51.09 5.50
N ALA A 281 9.24 50.12 4.57
CA ALA A 281 10.35 49.74 3.72
C ALA A 281 10.73 50.85 2.71
N ALA A 282 9.73 51.59 2.19
CA ALA A 282 9.94 52.77 1.37
C ALA A 282 10.61 53.91 2.18
N LEU A 283 10.15 54.16 3.40
CA LEU A 283 10.76 55.12 4.34
C LEU A 283 12.22 54.80 4.68
N ARG A 284 12.60 53.51 4.74
CA ARG A 284 13.99 53.09 4.95
C ARG A 284 14.85 53.14 3.68
N GLY A 285 14.31 53.61 2.56
CA GLY A 285 15.02 53.62 1.27
C GLY A 285 15.32 52.23 0.71
N GLN A 286 14.68 51.17 1.23
CA GLN A 286 14.92 49.79 0.80
C GLN A 286 14.09 49.40 -0.43
N LEU A 287 13.10 50.20 -0.80
CA LEU A 287 12.37 50.06 -2.06
C LEU A 287 12.85 51.14 -3.02
N ARG A 288 13.59 50.72 -4.05
CA ARG A 288 13.84 51.53 -5.25
C ARG A 288 12.50 51.62 -5.97
N ALA A 289 11.72 52.66 -5.68
CA ALA A 289 10.45 52.89 -6.35
C ALA A 289 10.72 52.99 -7.87
N PRO A 290 9.88 52.38 -8.73
CA PRO A 290 9.90 52.72 -10.14
C PRO A 290 9.69 54.24 -10.25
N ALA A 291 10.48 54.90 -11.11
CA ALA A 291 10.49 56.35 -11.23
C ALA A 291 9.13 56.85 -11.76
N GLU A 292 8.20 57.05 -10.83
CA GLU A 292 6.94 57.73 -11.07
C GLU A 292 7.28 59.23 -11.03
N THR A 293 7.01 59.94 -12.11
CA THR A 293 7.29 61.37 -12.26
C THR A 293 6.36 62.14 -11.32
N VAL A 294 6.87 62.46 -10.14
CA VAL A 294 6.16 63.25 -9.13
C VAL A 294 6.07 64.70 -9.61
N ASP A 295 4.85 65.22 -9.69
CA ASP A 295 4.58 66.61 -10.07
C ASP A 295 4.98 67.57 -8.94
N GLU A 296 6.07 68.32 -9.14
CA GLU A 296 6.58 69.30 -8.16
C GLU A 296 5.71 70.56 -8.02
N SER A 297 4.63 70.68 -8.80
CA SER A 297 3.65 71.76 -8.65
C SER A 297 2.63 71.51 -7.53
N ASP A 298 2.52 70.28 -7.01
CA ASP A 298 1.60 69.93 -5.92
C ASP A 298 1.99 70.65 -4.59
N PRO A 299 1.06 71.41 -3.98
CA PRO A 299 1.33 72.17 -2.76
C PRO A 299 1.66 71.27 -1.56
N GLY A 300 1.10 70.06 -1.48
CA GLY A 300 1.43 69.07 -0.44
C GLY A 300 2.86 68.54 -0.57
N ILE A 301 3.35 68.37 -1.80
CA ILE A 301 4.74 67.94 -2.05
C ILE A 301 5.73 69.04 -1.71
N ARG A 302 5.36 70.31 -1.96
CA ARG A 302 6.15 71.48 -1.55
C ARG A 302 6.25 71.60 -0.04
N GLU A 303 5.16 71.36 0.69
CA GLU A 303 5.17 71.34 2.16
C GLU A 303 6.02 70.18 2.71
N CYS A 304 5.92 68.98 2.15
CA CYS A 304 6.81 67.87 2.50
C CYS A 304 8.29 68.19 2.27
N ARG A 305 8.65 68.78 1.12
CA ARG A 305 10.02 69.22 0.81
C ARG A 305 10.50 70.33 1.76
N LYS A 306 9.59 71.18 2.25
CA LYS A 306 9.90 72.22 3.23
C LYS A 306 10.17 71.62 4.60
N LEU A 307 9.37 70.63 5.01
CA LEU A 307 9.57 69.86 6.25
C LEU A 307 10.88 69.07 6.21
N GLU A 308 11.18 68.38 5.11
CA GLU A 308 12.46 67.66 4.93
C GLU A 308 13.66 68.60 5.05
N ARG A 309 13.59 69.78 4.41
CA ARG A 309 14.63 70.81 4.56
C ARG A 309 14.73 71.33 6.00
N GLY A 310 13.61 71.50 6.69
CA GLY A 310 13.57 71.88 8.11
C GLY A 310 14.21 70.84 9.03
N ILE A 311 13.91 69.55 8.82
CA ILE A 311 14.51 68.44 9.57
C ILE A 311 16.00 68.32 9.28
N ALA A 312 16.41 68.49 8.03
CA ALA A 312 17.83 68.49 7.65
C ALA A 312 18.57 69.64 8.33
N ALA A 313 18.03 70.85 8.33
CA ALA A 313 18.60 72.00 9.02
C ALA A 313 18.67 71.78 10.55
N ALA A 314 17.62 71.24 11.16
CA ALA A 314 17.60 70.92 12.59
C ALA A 314 18.65 69.86 12.96
N ARG A 315 18.85 68.84 12.11
CA ARG A 315 19.91 67.84 12.31
C ARG A 315 21.30 68.45 12.26
N VAL A 316 21.56 69.36 11.33
CA VAL A 316 22.84 70.08 11.25
C VAL A 316 23.04 70.96 12.49
N GLY A 317 21.99 71.64 12.97
CA GLY A 317 22.05 72.45 14.18
C GLY A 317 22.26 71.65 15.48
N LEU A 318 21.72 70.44 15.57
CA LEU A 318 21.84 69.55 16.73
C LEU A 318 23.13 68.72 16.74
N ALA A 319 23.81 68.58 15.60
CA ALA A 319 25.04 67.79 15.47
C ALA A 319 26.13 68.16 16.50
N PRO A 320 26.41 69.44 16.82
CA PRO A 320 27.41 69.79 17.82
C PRO A 320 27.00 69.37 19.24
N GLN A 321 25.72 69.45 19.59
CA GLN A 321 25.21 69.03 20.89
C GLN A 321 25.27 67.51 21.03
N MET A 322 24.86 66.78 19.99
CA MET A 322 24.98 65.32 19.95
C MET A 322 26.44 64.87 20.06
N ALA A 323 27.37 65.58 19.42
CA ALA A 323 28.79 65.29 19.55
C ALA A 323 29.30 65.52 21.00
N ARG A 324 28.86 66.58 21.68
CA ARG A 324 29.21 66.82 23.09
C ARG A 324 28.65 65.76 24.04
N ILE A 325 27.39 65.37 23.83
CA ILE A 325 26.74 64.31 24.62
C ILE A 325 27.47 62.98 24.40
N ALA A 326 27.77 62.63 23.14
CA ALA A 326 28.53 61.42 22.83
C ALA A 326 29.94 61.43 23.46
N LEU A 327 30.59 62.59 23.53
CA LEU A 327 31.91 62.73 24.17
C LEU A 327 31.81 62.59 25.70
N ALA A 328 30.78 63.15 26.32
CA ALA A 328 30.49 63.00 27.74
C ALA A 328 30.15 61.55 28.11
N GLU A 329 29.30 60.88 27.33
CA GLU A 329 28.96 59.47 27.53
C GLU A 329 30.19 58.55 27.35
N ARG A 330 31.10 58.90 26.44
CA ARG A 330 32.37 58.21 26.26
C ARG A 330 33.32 58.43 27.44
N ALA A 331 33.36 59.64 28.00
CA ALA A 331 34.12 59.92 29.22
C ALA A 331 33.58 59.17 30.45
N LEU A 332 32.27 58.92 30.49
CA LEU A 332 31.61 58.12 31.52
C LEU A 332 31.74 56.60 31.32
N GLY A 333 32.45 56.15 30.28
CA GLY A 333 32.65 54.73 29.99
C GLY A 333 31.37 53.97 29.60
N VAL A 334 30.28 54.69 29.29
CA VAL A 334 28.99 54.09 28.88
C VAL A 334 29.10 53.44 27.50
N TRP A 335 30.01 53.93 26.67
CA TRP A 335 30.25 53.40 25.32
C TRP A 335 31.66 52.81 25.19
N PRO A 336 31.80 51.60 24.62
CA PRO A 336 33.11 51.00 24.39
C PRO A 336 33.94 51.85 23.41
N PRO A 337 35.28 51.81 23.50
CA PRO A 337 36.14 52.55 22.59
C PRO A 337 35.89 52.14 21.13
N ALA A 338 35.83 53.14 20.24
CA ALA A 338 35.65 52.92 18.80
C ALA A 338 36.74 51.96 18.27
N GLY A 339 36.33 50.77 17.85
CA GLY A 339 37.24 49.69 17.41
C GLY A 339 37.15 48.39 18.22
N ALA A 340 36.38 48.35 19.32
CA ALA A 340 36.16 47.11 20.04
C ALA A 340 35.37 46.10 19.18
N PRO A 341 35.86 44.86 18.98
CA PRO A 341 35.16 43.85 18.20
C PRO A 341 33.86 43.44 18.91
N LEU A 342 32.76 43.47 18.15
CA LEU A 342 31.38 43.16 18.57
C LEU A 342 31.16 41.85 19.38
N PRO A 343 31.99 40.78 19.31
CA PRO A 343 31.73 39.57 20.11
C PRO A 343 32.01 39.73 21.62
N ALA A 344 32.69 40.78 22.07
CA ALA A 344 33.06 40.94 23.49
C ALA A 344 31.96 41.55 24.38
N ILE A 345 30.83 41.99 23.79
CA ILE A 345 29.81 42.79 24.49
C ILE A 345 28.71 41.94 25.16
N LEU A 346 28.65 40.63 24.90
CA LEU A 346 27.50 39.80 25.34
C LEU A 346 27.58 39.09 26.70
N PRO A 347 28.72 38.90 27.40
CA PRO A 347 28.68 38.25 28.72
C PRO A 347 28.57 39.22 29.92
N ALA A 348 28.71 40.54 29.75
CA ALA A 348 28.81 41.47 30.88
C ALA A 348 27.47 41.97 31.47
N ILE A 349 26.32 41.59 30.89
CA ILE A 349 24.99 41.94 31.44
C ILE A 349 24.28 40.68 31.93
N ARG A 350 24.79 40.12 33.03
CA ARG A 350 24.00 39.24 33.91
C ARG A 350 24.26 39.68 35.36
N PRO A 351 23.27 40.28 36.05
CA PRO A 351 23.40 40.49 37.49
C PRO A 351 23.39 39.13 38.20
N ALA A 352 24.39 38.91 39.06
CA ALA A 352 24.48 37.75 39.93
C ALA A 352 23.38 37.81 41.00
N VAL A 353 22.57 36.76 41.10
CA VAL A 353 21.64 36.54 42.22
C VAL A 353 22.40 35.77 43.31
N PRO A 354 22.50 36.26 44.55
CA PRO A 354 23.17 35.53 45.62
C PRO A 354 22.29 34.40 46.14
N VAL A 355 22.81 33.17 46.12
CA VAL A 355 22.24 32.02 46.83
C VAL A 355 22.99 31.89 48.16
N ALA A 356 22.32 32.22 49.25
CA ALA A 356 22.75 31.94 50.61
C ALA A 356 22.05 30.67 51.12
N GLY A 357 22.79 29.77 51.77
CA GLY A 357 22.21 28.72 52.63
C GLY A 357 22.83 27.32 52.52
N ALA A 358 23.99 27.14 53.13
CA ALA A 358 24.37 25.89 53.81
C ALA A 358 24.08 26.12 55.31
N ALA A 359 23.67 25.19 56.18
CA ALA A 359 23.33 23.77 56.14
C ALA A 359 22.48 23.49 57.41
N ASP A 360 21.68 22.42 57.43
CA ASP A 360 21.23 21.82 58.70
C ASP A 360 20.91 20.31 58.53
N PRO A 361 21.73 19.38 59.04
CA PRO A 361 21.50 17.95 58.93
C PRO A 361 20.92 17.35 60.21
N ALA A 362 19.71 17.76 60.63
CA ALA A 362 18.98 17.06 61.70
C ALA A 362 17.48 17.40 61.70
N ARG A 363 16.70 16.91 60.74
CA ARG A 363 15.23 16.93 60.87
C ARG A 363 14.59 15.62 60.41
N LYS A 364 14.18 14.82 61.39
CA LYS A 364 13.29 13.66 61.23
C LYS A 364 11.98 14.14 60.57
N VAL A 365 11.65 13.54 59.42
CA VAL A 365 10.37 13.73 58.73
C VAL A 365 9.39 12.69 59.27
N PRO A 366 8.24 13.07 59.86
CA PRO A 366 7.15 12.14 60.13
C PRO A 366 6.40 11.82 58.83
N ALA A 367 6.01 10.56 58.67
CA ALA A 367 5.25 10.06 57.54
C ALA A 367 3.89 10.79 57.42
N ALA A 368 3.60 11.30 56.21
CA ALA A 368 2.30 11.87 55.88
C ALA A 368 1.32 10.77 55.41
N PRO A 369 0.04 10.85 55.79
CA PRO A 369 -0.96 9.82 55.53
C PRO A 369 -1.50 9.86 54.09
N ALA A 370 -2.02 8.70 53.66
CA ALA A 370 -2.63 8.49 52.34
C ALA A 370 -3.83 9.43 52.11
N PRO A 371 -4.01 10.00 50.90
CA PRO A 371 -5.18 10.80 50.60
C PRO A 371 -6.40 9.89 50.36
N ALA A 372 -7.39 10.09 51.22
CA ALA A 372 -8.76 9.63 51.03
C ALA A 372 -9.46 10.39 49.89
N GLY A 373 -10.33 9.66 49.20
CA GLY A 373 -11.53 10.09 48.44
C GLY A 373 -11.54 11.49 47.82
N GLY A 374 -11.49 11.53 46.48
CA GLY A 374 -11.92 12.68 45.67
C GLY A 374 -12.96 12.25 44.63
N PRO A 375 -13.87 13.15 44.22
CA PRO A 375 -15.27 12.83 43.93
C PRO A 375 -15.57 12.31 42.53
N GLU A 376 -16.62 11.50 42.47
CA GLU A 376 -17.28 10.96 41.29
C GLU A 376 -17.86 12.08 40.42
N LEU A 377 -17.41 12.18 39.16
CA LEU A 377 -17.96 13.11 38.17
C LEU A 377 -19.17 12.47 37.47
N PRO A 378 -20.31 13.18 37.34
CA PRO A 378 -21.51 12.61 36.74
C PRO A 378 -21.36 12.42 35.22
N ALA A 379 -21.88 11.28 34.75
CA ALA A 379 -21.95 10.88 33.35
C ALA A 379 -22.65 11.95 32.49
N ARG A 380 -21.91 12.51 31.52
CA ARG A 380 -22.44 13.45 30.55
C ARG A 380 -23.11 12.68 29.41
N ALA A 381 -24.44 12.70 29.40
CA ALA A 381 -25.26 12.14 28.34
C ALA A 381 -24.94 12.77 26.97
N ALA A 382 -24.77 11.93 25.96
CA ALA A 382 -24.52 12.32 24.58
C ALA A 382 -25.82 12.84 23.93
N ALA A 383 -25.81 14.08 23.47
CA ALA A 383 -26.86 14.62 22.61
C ALA A 383 -26.69 14.13 21.15
N PRO A 384 -27.78 13.84 20.42
CA PRO A 384 -27.70 13.38 19.04
C PRO A 384 -27.41 14.56 18.08
N VAL A 385 -26.42 14.37 17.21
CA VAL A 385 -26.05 15.33 16.15
C VAL A 385 -27.00 15.15 14.96
N PRO A 386 -27.62 16.22 14.43
CA PRO A 386 -28.54 16.13 13.29
C PRO A 386 -27.79 15.90 11.98
N ALA A 387 -28.38 15.07 11.12
CA ALA A 387 -27.89 14.73 9.79
C ALA A 387 -27.99 15.93 8.84
N THR A 388 -26.85 16.47 8.41
CA THR A 388 -26.79 17.44 7.31
C THR A 388 -26.73 16.70 5.97
N THR A 389 -27.83 16.77 5.24
CA THR A 389 -27.94 16.43 3.81
C THR A 389 -27.10 17.41 2.97
N ARG A 390 -26.22 16.89 2.10
CA ARG A 390 -25.47 17.69 1.13
C ARG A 390 -25.78 17.22 -0.30
N PRO A 391 -26.02 18.13 -1.27
CA PRO A 391 -26.64 17.78 -2.54
C PRO A 391 -25.65 17.17 -3.55
N LYS A 392 -26.17 16.25 -4.37
CA LYS A 392 -25.52 15.75 -5.59
C LYS A 392 -25.49 16.86 -6.64
N ARG A 393 -24.30 17.22 -7.12
CA ARG A 393 -24.13 17.96 -8.38
C ARG A 393 -23.30 17.14 -9.36
N ALA A 394 -23.83 17.08 -10.58
CA ALA A 394 -23.30 16.40 -11.74
C ALA A 394 -22.08 17.15 -12.31
N THR A 395 -21.14 16.38 -12.85
CA THR A 395 -20.10 16.91 -13.74
C THR A 395 -20.04 16.08 -15.02
N VAL A 396 -20.13 16.83 -16.11
CA VAL A 396 -20.12 16.45 -17.51
C VAL A 396 -18.70 16.01 -17.90
N ALA A 397 -18.59 14.88 -18.60
CA ALA A 397 -17.33 14.34 -19.11
C ALA A 397 -17.07 14.82 -20.55
N ALA A 398 -15.84 15.30 -20.81
CA ALA A 398 -15.31 15.52 -22.15
C ALA A 398 -14.26 14.46 -22.50
N LYS A 399 -14.50 13.82 -23.66
CA LYS A 399 -13.75 12.84 -24.47
C LYS A 399 -12.22 12.83 -24.39
N VAL A 400 -11.65 11.62 -24.25
CA VAL A 400 -10.54 11.09 -25.09
C VAL A 400 -10.77 9.58 -25.32
N GLY A 401 -10.48 9.12 -26.54
CA GLY A 401 -11.08 7.92 -27.15
C GLY A 401 -10.56 6.58 -26.66
N GLN A 402 -11.50 5.70 -26.32
CA GLN A 402 -11.33 4.26 -26.34
C GLN A 402 -12.63 3.64 -26.86
N LYS A 403 -12.51 2.75 -27.86
CA LYS A 403 -13.61 2.08 -28.56
C LYS A 403 -14.28 1.07 -27.63
N LEU A 404 -14.98 1.56 -26.60
CA LEU A 404 -15.81 0.78 -25.69
C LEU A 404 -17.26 0.87 -26.19
N ARG A 405 -17.87 -0.31 -26.38
CA ARG A 405 -19.32 -0.45 -26.57
C ARG A 405 -20.03 0.39 -25.50
N ARG A 406 -20.69 1.47 -25.92
CA ARG A 406 -21.51 2.34 -25.07
C ARG A 406 -22.53 1.49 -24.34
N ARG A 407 -22.28 1.24 -23.05
CA ARG A 407 -23.25 0.69 -22.12
C ARG A 407 -24.07 1.88 -21.63
N ALA A 408 -25.39 1.79 -21.72
CA ALA A 408 -26.31 2.84 -21.29
C ALA A 408 -26.01 3.26 -19.84
N PRO A 409 -26.13 4.56 -19.49
CA PRO A 409 -25.90 5.03 -18.13
C PRO A 409 -26.83 4.32 -17.16
N LYS A 410 -26.22 3.74 -16.13
CA LYS A 410 -26.87 2.97 -15.07
C LYS A 410 -27.76 3.92 -14.26
N GLN A 411 -29.09 3.77 -14.38
CA GLN A 411 -30.02 4.47 -13.49
C GLN A 411 -29.75 4.03 -12.03
N PRO A 412 -29.61 4.95 -11.08
CA PRO A 412 -29.48 4.61 -9.68
C PRO A 412 -30.85 4.13 -9.17
N THR A 413 -31.07 2.82 -9.19
CA THR A 413 -32.19 2.19 -8.50
C THR A 413 -31.88 2.10 -7.00
N ALA A 414 -32.73 2.72 -6.18
CA ALA A 414 -32.69 2.60 -4.72
C ALA A 414 -32.99 1.15 -4.30
N GLY A 415 -32.35 0.68 -3.22
CA GLY A 415 -32.50 -0.69 -2.69
C GLY A 415 -31.17 -1.41 -2.48
N THR A 416 -31.14 -2.38 -1.58
CA THR A 416 -29.96 -3.24 -1.36
C THR A 416 -29.70 -4.13 -2.59
N ASP A 417 -28.45 -4.57 -2.81
CA ASP A 417 -28.13 -5.47 -3.94
C ASP A 417 -28.97 -6.76 -3.91
N ALA A 418 -29.35 -7.22 -2.71
CA ALA A 418 -30.20 -8.38 -2.51
C ALA A 418 -31.64 -8.12 -2.98
N GLU A 419 -32.24 -6.99 -2.60
CA GLU A 419 -33.59 -6.59 -3.03
C GLU A 419 -33.66 -6.41 -4.54
N ARG A 420 -32.66 -5.74 -5.14
CA ARG A 420 -32.60 -5.56 -6.60
C ARG A 420 -32.47 -6.89 -7.34
N THR A 421 -31.69 -7.82 -6.80
CA THR A 421 -31.51 -9.14 -7.41
C THR A 421 -32.77 -9.98 -7.28
N ARG A 422 -33.47 -9.92 -6.14
CA ARG A 422 -34.76 -10.58 -5.91
C ARG A 422 -35.84 -10.04 -6.84
N ALA A 423 -36.04 -8.72 -6.88
CA ALA A 423 -37.04 -8.09 -7.75
C ALA A 423 -36.78 -8.39 -9.24
N ALA A 424 -35.52 -8.36 -9.67
CA ALA A 424 -35.13 -8.72 -11.04
C ALA A 424 -35.36 -10.21 -11.37
N TYR A 425 -35.18 -11.09 -10.38
CA TYR A 425 -35.45 -12.52 -10.53
C TYR A 425 -36.96 -12.78 -10.66
N ASP A 426 -37.75 -12.22 -9.75
CA ASP A 426 -39.21 -12.42 -9.68
C ASP A 426 -39.90 -11.85 -10.92
N ALA A 427 -39.52 -10.64 -11.36
CA ALA A 427 -40.03 -10.04 -12.57
C ALA A 427 -39.73 -10.88 -13.82
N TYR A 428 -38.51 -11.42 -13.91
CA TYR A 428 -38.13 -12.28 -15.04
C TYR A 428 -38.89 -13.61 -15.03
N LEU A 429 -39.08 -14.19 -13.85
CA LEU A 429 -39.80 -15.45 -13.70
C LEU A 429 -41.28 -15.29 -14.06
N ALA A 430 -41.91 -14.18 -13.64
CA ALA A 430 -43.28 -13.85 -13.97
C ALA A 430 -43.48 -13.67 -15.49
N GLU A 431 -42.56 -12.99 -16.17
CA GLU A 431 -42.67 -12.72 -17.61
C GLU A 431 -42.36 -13.95 -18.48
N HIS A 432 -41.42 -14.80 -18.07
CA HIS A 432 -40.90 -15.87 -18.95
C HIS A 432 -41.24 -17.29 -18.50
N GLY A 433 -41.83 -17.48 -17.31
CA GLY A 433 -42.13 -18.80 -16.74
C GLY A 433 -40.89 -19.67 -16.46
N ARG A 434 -39.68 -19.10 -16.50
CA ARG A 434 -38.41 -19.81 -16.26
C ARG A 434 -37.38 -18.93 -15.59
N ALA A 435 -36.54 -19.55 -14.75
CA ALA A 435 -35.47 -18.84 -14.04
C ALA A 435 -34.44 -18.20 -15.02
N PRO A 436 -33.99 -16.96 -14.78
CA PRO A 436 -32.97 -16.33 -15.61
C PRO A 436 -31.61 -17.05 -15.50
N SER A 437 -30.82 -17.00 -16.57
CA SER A 437 -29.40 -17.34 -16.49
C SER A 437 -28.64 -16.34 -15.62
N ASP A 438 -27.57 -16.76 -14.95
CA ASP A 438 -26.84 -15.91 -13.99
C ASP A 438 -26.33 -14.60 -14.62
N ARG A 439 -25.96 -14.65 -15.91
CA ARG A 439 -25.54 -13.47 -16.66
C ARG A 439 -26.70 -12.52 -16.92
N LYS A 440 -27.90 -13.04 -17.17
CA LYS A 440 -29.11 -12.24 -17.42
C LYS A 440 -29.62 -11.64 -16.12
N LEU A 441 -29.63 -12.41 -15.03
CA LEU A 441 -29.96 -11.92 -13.70
C LEU A 441 -29.03 -10.78 -13.25
N ALA A 442 -27.71 -10.96 -13.42
CA ALA A 442 -26.73 -9.91 -13.11
C ALA A 442 -26.94 -8.64 -13.93
N ALA A 443 -27.36 -8.77 -15.20
CA ALA A 443 -27.66 -7.64 -16.06
C ALA A 443 -28.93 -6.90 -15.63
N LEU A 444 -29.99 -7.64 -15.28
CA LEU A 444 -31.28 -7.08 -14.83
C LEU A 444 -31.15 -6.39 -13.47
N ALA A 445 -30.45 -7.01 -12.52
CA ALA A 445 -30.27 -6.48 -11.17
C ALA A 445 -29.17 -5.41 -11.06
N GLY A 446 -28.35 -5.23 -12.10
CA GLY A 446 -27.23 -4.29 -12.08
C GLY A 446 -26.08 -4.70 -11.14
N VAL A 447 -25.97 -5.98 -10.81
CA VAL A 447 -24.98 -6.56 -9.88
C VAL A 447 -23.89 -7.36 -10.64
N GLY A 448 -22.85 -7.78 -9.91
CA GLY A 448 -21.81 -8.66 -10.47
C GLY A 448 -22.33 -10.08 -10.76
N LYS A 449 -21.78 -10.74 -11.78
CA LYS A 449 -22.16 -12.13 -12.14
C LYS A 449 -21.97 -13.12 -10.98
N THR A 450 -20.88 -12.97 -10.21
CA THR A 450 -20.58 -13.82 -9.05
C THR A 450 -21.66 -13.70 -7.98
N TYR A 451 -22.06 -12.47 -7.66
CA TYR A 451 -23.14 -12.18 -6.70
C TYR A 451 -24.48 -12.79 -7.14
N ALA A 452 -24.89 -12.58 -8.40
CA ALA A 452 -26.13 -13.15 -8.92
C ALA A 452 -26.18 -14.70 -8.86
N ASN A 453 -25.03 -15.36 -9.07
CA ASN A 453 -24.93 -16.82 -8.97
C ASN A 453 -25.04 -17.30 -7.51
N GLU A 454 -24.31 -16.67 -6.59
CA GLU A 454 -24.38 -17.02 -5.16
C GLU A 454 -25.78 -16.76 -4.58
N TRP A 455 -26.37 -15.61 -4.90
CA TRP A 455 -27.73 -15.27 -4.50
C TRP A 455 -28.73 -16.30 -5.01
N LYS A 456 -28.65 -16.69 -6.29
CA LYS A 456 -29.54 -17.70 -6.89
C LYS A 456 -29.38 -19.08 -6.23
N LYS A 457 -28.16 -19.49 -5.87
CA LYS A 457 -27.95 -20.76 -5.13
C LYS A 457 -28.58 -20.77 -3.74
N GLN A 458 -28.62 -19.61 -3.09
CA GLN A 458 -29.17 -19.47 -1.74
C GLN A 458 -30.70 -19.32 -1.73
N ASN A 459 -31.28 -18.70 -2.77
CA ASN A 459 -32.67 -18.23 -2.74
C ASN A 459 -33.59 -18.83 -3.82
N ALA A 460 -33.06 -19.54 -4.83
CA ALA A 460 -33.87 -20.10 -5.93
C ALA A 460 -34.22 -21.59 -5.74
N LYS A 461 -34.33 -22.05 -4.49
CA LYS A 461 -34.97 -23.32 -4.14
C LYS A 461 -36.43 -23.04 -3.84
#